data_AF-A0A7C6CCQ1-F1
#
_entry.id   AF-A0A7C6CCQ1-F1
#
_cell.length_a   1.000
_cell.length_b   1.000
_cell.length_c   1.000
_cell.angle_alpha   90.00
_cell.angle_beta   90.00
_cell.angle_gamma   90.00
#
_symmetry.space_group_name_H-M   'P 1'
#
loop_
_entity.id
_entity.type
_entity.pdbx_description
1 polymer ?
#
loop_
_entity_poly.entity_id
_entity_poly.type
_entity_poly.pdbx_seq_one_letter_code
_entity_poly.pdbx_strand_id
1 'polypeptide(L)'
;MNKKGFTLIEVLSVIIILGVLSVITVPMIIGNIEETKKVAYEQLLENIEQTTQLYIRKNKDSIEGIKTVNNEVTISLQDLVDKEGLKTPVIDPKTEKEISLTTTVLILVKPKGKYEVTVGPFIYEE
;
A
#
# COMPACT_ATOMS: atom_id res chain seq x y z
N MET A 1 -58.52 -9.89 -6.19
CA MET A 1 -57.04 -9.88 -6.01
C MET A 1 -56.72 -8.91 -4.88
N ASN A 2 -56.45 -9.40 -3.67
CA ASN A 2 -56.20 -8.54 -2.50
C ASN A 2 -54.74 -8.10 -2.48
N LYS A 3 -54.47 -6.87 -2.91
CA LYS A 3 -53.15 -6.24 -2.69
C LYS A 3 -53.14 -5.61 -1.30
N LYS A 4 -52.57 -6.32 -0.32
CA LYS A 4 -52.21 -5.74 0.96
C LYS A 4 -50.92 -4.93 0.75
N GLY A 5 -51.00 -3.62 0.90
CA GLY A 5 -49.84 -2.73 0.94
C GLY A 5 -49.31 -2.60 2.37
N PHE A 6 -48.05 -2.14 2.49
CA PHE A 6 -47.48 -1.74 3.78
C PHE A 6 -48.19 -0.50 4.33
N THR A 7 -48.33 -0.43 5.64
CA THR A 7 -48.84 0.76 6.32
C THR A 7 -47.73 1.81 6.48
N LEU A 8 -48.11 3.08 6.56
CA LEU A 8 -47.14 4.17 6.75
C LEU A 8 -46.36 4.03 8.07
N ILE A 9 -46.99 3.51 9.11
CA ILE A 9 -46.33 3.32 10.41
C ILE A 9 -45.26 2.23 10.36
N GLU A 10 -45.49 1.14 9.61
CA GLU A 10 -44.50 0.08 9.44
C GLU A 10 -43.24 0.60 8.72
N VAL A 11 -43.42 1.39 7.65
CA VAL A 11 -42.29 2.00 6.93
C VAL A 11 -41.57 3.03 7.81
N LEU A 12 -42.31 3.83 8.59
CA LEU A 12 -41.74 4.82 9.49
C LEU A 12 -40.88 4.19 10.59
N SER A 13 -41.36 3.11 11.23
CA SER A 13 -40.60 2.38 12.25
C SER A 13 -39.29 1.82 11.71
N VAL A 14 -39.27 1.30 10.47
CA VAL A 14 -38.07 0.78 9.83
C VAL A 14 -37.05 1.89 9.58
N ILE A 15 -37.47 3.04 9.06
CA ILE A 15 -36.56 4.17 8.78
C ILE A 15 -35.97 4.72 10.08
N ILE A 16 -36.74 4.77 11.18
CA ILE A 16 -36.23 5.19 12.49
C ILE A 16 -35.12 4.25 12.97
N ILE A 17 -35.35 2.94 12.91
CA ILE A 17 -34.34 1.95 13.33
C ILE A 17 -33.09 2.06 12.46
N LEU A 18 -33.24 2.13 11.13
CA LEU A 18 -32.12 2.31 10.20
C LEU A 18 -31.37 3.62 10.42
N GLY A 19 -32.08 4.70 10.78
CA GLY A 19 -31.48 6.00 11.09
C GLY A 19 -30.58 5.93 12.32
N VAL A 20 -31.08 5.34 13.41
CA VAL A 20 -30.29 5.16 14.65
C VAL A 20 -29.07 4.29 14.41
N LEU A 21 -29.23 3.18 13.68
CA LEU A 21 -28.11 2.30 13.33
C LEU A 21 -27.08 3.03 12.47
N SER A 22 -27.51 3.80 11.47
CA SER A 22 -26.62 4.51 10.56
C SER A 22 -25.70 5.51 11.27
N VAL A 23 -26.20 6.21 12.30
CA VAL A 23 -25.41 7.18 13.08
C VAL A 23 -24.21 6.52 13.77
N ILE A 24 -24.38 5.30 14.27
CA ILE A 24 -23.31 4.56 14.97
C ILE A 24 -22.39 3.85 13.97
N THR A 25 -22.98 3.24 12.94
CA THR A 25 -22.25 2.39 11.99
C THR A 25 -21.33 3.18 11.05
N VAL A 26 -21.73 4.38 10.60
CA VAL A 26 -20.92 5.18 9.65
C VAL A 26 -19.52 5.56 10.19
N PRO A 27 -19.38 6.21 11.37
CA PRO A 27 -18.05 6.59 11.86
C PRO A 27 -17.16 5.37 12.17
N MET A 28 -17.75 4.26 12.64
CA MET A 28 -17.03 3.00 12.88
C MET A 28 -16.43 2.42 11.60
N ILE A 29 -17.20 2.41 10.50
CA ILE A 29 -16.71 1.95 9.20
C ILE A 29 -15.57 2.85 8.71
N ILE A 30 -15.71 4.17 8.80
CA ILE A 30 -14.68 5.12 8.35
C ILE A 30 -13.37 4.91 9.12
N GLY A 31 -13.42 4.77 10.45
CA GLY A 31 -12.23 4.51 11.26
C GLY A 31 -11.53 3.19 10.89
N ASN A 32 -12.30 2.12 10.68
CA ASN A 32 -11.76 0.83 10.25
C ASN A 32 -11.11 0.90 8.86
N ILE A 33 -11.69 1.69 7.94
CA ILE A 33 -11.10 1.92 6.61
C ILE A 33 -9.76 2.63 6.74
N GLU A 34 -9.67 3.69 7.54
CA GLU A 34 -8.41 4.42 7.75
C GLU A 34 -7.30 3.52 8.33
N GLU A 35 -7.64 2.69 9.32
CA GLU A 35 -6.71 1.71 9.88
C GLU A 35 -6.28 0.67 8.84
N THR A 36 -7.23 0.16 8.06
CA THR A 36 -6.95 -0.79 6.97
C THR A 36 -6.01 -0.18 5.93
N LYS A 37 -6.26 1.08 5.53
CA LYS A 37 -5.39 1.82 4.60
C LYS A 37 -3.99 2.00 5.16
N LYS A 38 -3.86 2.28 6.46
CA LYS A 38 -2.55 2.39 7.13
C LYS A 38 -1.80 1.07 7.13
N VAL A 39 -2.45 -0.03 7.53
CA VAL A 39 -1.85 -1.37 7.55
C VAL A 39 -1.44 -1.80 6.14
N ALA A 40 -2.29 -1.58 5.14
CA ALA A 40 -1.98 -1.89 3.75
C ALA A 40 -0.77 -1.07 3.23
N TYR A 41 -0.65 0.19 3.65
CA TYR A 41 0.50 1.03 3.29
C TYR A 41 1.80 0.51 3.93
N GLU A 42 1.76 0.08 5.19
CA GLU A 42 2.92 -0.52 5.85
C GLU A 42 3.32 -1.84 5.17
N GLN A 43 2.35 -2.67 4.80
CA GLN A 43 2.59 -3.89 4.02
C GLN A 43 3.17 -3.60 2.63
N LEU A 44 2.73 -2.52 1.97
CA LEU A 44 3.30 -2.11 0.69
C LEU A 44 4.79 -1.78 0.82
N LEU A 45 5.16 -0.98 1.83
CA LEU A 45 6.56 -0.66 2.10
C LEU A 45 7.38 -1.90 2.43
N GLU A 46 6.86 -2.77 3.29
CA GLU A 46 7.51 -4.04 3.62
C GLU A 46 7.73 -4.92 2.37
N ASN A 47 6.73 -5.02 1.50
CA ASN A 47 6.86 -5.76 0.24
C ASN A 47 7.93 -5.16 -0.68
N ILE A 48 8.00 -3.83 -0.81
CA ILE A 48 9.04 -3.14 -1.60
C ILE A 48 10.42 -3.41 -0.99
N GLU A 49 10.56 -3.32 0.33
CA GLU A 49 11.81 -3.59 1.03
C GLU A 49 12.25 -5.05 0.87
N GLN A 50 11.34 -6.01 1.05
CA GLN A 50 11.63 -7.44 0.87
C GLN A 50 12.03 -7.77 -0.57
N THR A 51 11.31 -7.22 -1.55
CA THR A 51 11.63 -7.39 -2.98
C THR A 51 12.99 -6.77 -3.30
N THR A 52 13.29 -5.60 -2.74
CA THR A 52 14.59 -4.94 -2.89
C THR A 52 15.71 -5.77 -2.25
N GLN A 53 15.51 -6.30 -1.05
CA GLN A 53 16.50 -7.16 -0.41
C GLN A 53 16.75 -8.45 -1.22
N LEU A 54 15.69 -9.02 -1.80
CA LEU A 54 15.80 -10.17 -2.68
C LEU A 54 16.59 -9.81 -3.96
N TYR A 55 16.29 -8.66 -4.57
CA TYR A 55 16.99 -8.14 -5.73
C TYR A 55 18.50 -7.99 -5.46
N ILE A 56 18.87 -7.38 -4.33
CA ILE A 56 20.26 -7.21 -3.91
C ILE A 56 20.94 -8.56 -3.72
N ARG A 57 20.27 -9.55 -3.12
CA ARG A 57 20.84 -10.88 -2.88
C ARG A 57 21.13 -11.62 -4.19
N LYS A 58 20.25 -11.54 -5.19
CA LYS A 58 20.43 -12.22 -6.48
C LYS A 58 21.38 -11.49 -7.41
N ASN A 59 21.36 -10.15 -7.40
CA ASN A 59 22.10 -9.31 -8.34
C ASN A 59 23.29 -8.59 -7.71
N LYS A 60 23.79 -9.07 -6.56
CA LYS A 60 24.87 -8.43 -5.79
C LYS A 60 26.13 -8.11 -6.61
N ASP A 61 26.40 -8.90 -7.65
CA ASP A 61 27.55 -8.72 -8.52
C ASP A 61 27.30 -7.75 -9.68
N SER A 62 26.04 -7.51 -10.03
CA SER A 62 25.64 -6.60 -11.12
C SER A 62 25.29 -5.20 -10.63
N ILE A 63 25.07 -5.02 -9.32
CA ILE A 63 24.76 -3.72 -8.75
C ILE A 63 26.06 -3.06 -8.27
N GLU A 64 26.48 -2.03 -8.98
CA GLU A 64 27.66 -1.25 -8.65
C GLU A 64 27.49 -0.54 -7.30
N GLY A 65 28.55 -0.51 -6.49
CA GLY A 65 28.55 0.20 -5.21
C GLY A 65 27.93 -0.55 -4.02
N ILE A 66 27.23 -1.67 -4.22
CA ILE A 66 26.65 -2.47 -3.11
C ILE A 66 27.71 -3.17 -2.24
N LYS A 67 28.90 -3.42 -2.78
CA LYS A 67 30.03 -4.02 -2.05
C LYS A 67 30.81 -3.01 -1.20
N THR A 68 30.57 -1.71 -1.41
CA THR A 68 31.27 -0.63 -0.72
C THR A 68 30.50 -0.25 0.54
N VAL A 69 31.15 -0.38 1.70
CA VAL A 69 30.54 -0.04 3.01
C VAL A 69 30.29 1.48 3.08
N ASN A 70 29.15 1.88 3.62
CA ASN A 70 28.67 3.26 3.71
C ASN A 70 28.42 3.94 2.36
N ASN A 71 28.22 3.15 1.30
CA ASN A 71 27.78 3.68 0.02
C ASN A 71 26.25 3.69 -0.08
N GLU A 72 25.73 4.65 -0.83
CA GLU A 72 24.32 4.77 -1.17
C GLU A 72 24.11 4.31 -2.61
N VAL A 73 23.16 3.42 -2.83
CA VAL A 73 22.80 2.91 -4.15
C VAL A 73 21.33 3.17 -4.38
N THR A 74 20.99 3.70 -5.55
CA THR A 74 19.61 3.97 -5.93
C THR A 74 19.18 2.97 -6.99
N ILE A 75 18.03 2.33 -6.80
CA ILE A 75 17.40 1.47 -7.81
C ILE A 75 16.00 1.98 -8.13
N SER A 76 15.57 1.81 -9.38
CA SER A 76 14.22 2.19 -9.80
C SER A 76 13.20 1.12 -9.41
N LEU A 77 11.95 1.50 -9.23
CA LEU A 77 10.85 0.53 -9.07
C LEU A 77 10.64 -0.32 -10.32
N GLN A 78 10.97 0.19 -11.52
CA GLN A 78 11.00 -0.59 -12.77
C GLN A 78 11.92 -1.81 -12.66
N ASP A 79 13.13 -1.65 -12.13
CA ASP A 79 14.06 -2.76 -11.95
C ASP A 79 13.50 -3.85 -11.03
N LEU A 80 12.71 -3.47 -10.02
CA LEU A 80 12.07 -4.41 -9.08
C LEU A 80 10.88 -5.14 -9.71
N VAL A 81 10.12 -4.46 -10.56
CA VAL A 81 9.02 -5.07 -11.33
C VAL A 81 9.57 -6.08 -12.33
N ASP A 82 10.53 -5.67 -13.15
CA ASP A 82 11.01 -6.46 -14.28
C ASP A 82 11.83 -7.68 -13.87
N LYS A 83 12.59 -7.58 -12.76
CA LYS A 83 13.56 -8.61 -12.37
C LYS A 83 13.16 -9.46 -11.16
N GLU A 84 12.24 -8.98 -10.32
CA GLU A 84 11.85 -9.68 -9.07
C GLU A 84 10.34 -9.84 -8.88
N GLY A 85 9.51 -9.42 -9.85
CA GLY A 85 8.10 -9.77 -9.90
C GLY A 85 7.22 -9.00 -8.93
N LEU A 86 7.59 -7.76 -8.59
CA LEU A 86 6.68 -6.84 -7.91
C LEU A 86 5.39 -6.72 -8.74
N LYS A 87 4.25 -7.09 -8.14
CA LYS A 87 2.96 -7.07 -8.85
C LYS A 87 2.59 -5.63 -9.17
N THR A 88 2.42 -5.35 -10.45
CA THR A 88 1.88 -4.09 -10.96
C THR A 88 0.36 -4.23 -11.18
N PRO A 89 -0.39 -3.12 -11.08
CA PRO A 89 0.04 -1.77 -10.67
C PRO A 89 0.36 -1.68 -9.17
N VAL A 90 1.34 -0.86 -8.80
CA VAL A 90 1.68 -0.60 -7.40
C VAL A 90 0.81 0.56 -6.91
N ILE A 91 -0.25 0.26 -6.16
CA ILE A 91 -1.23 1.27 -5.73
C ILE A 91 -0.91 1.70 -4.29
N ASP A 92 -0.86 3.00 -4.03
CA ASP A 92 -0.82 3.51 -2.66
C ASP A 92 -2.21 3.39 -2.01
N PRO A 93 -2.39 2.58 -0.95
CA PRO A 93 -3.68 2.40 -0.29
C PRO A 93 -4.24 3.66 0.37
N LYS A 94 -3.41 4.69 0.63
CA LYS A 94 -3.84 5.96 1.22
C LYS A 94 -4.46 6.88 0.18
N THR A 95 -3.76 7.08 -0.94
CA THR A 95 -4.17 8.00 -2.00
C THR A 95 -4.98 7.33 -3.10
N GLU A 96 -5.01 5.99 -3.14
CA GLU A 96 -5.60 5.16 -4.19
C GLU A 96 -5.01 5.42 -5.59
N LYS A 97 -3.86 6.10 -5.64
CA LYS A 97 -3.15 6.42 -6.87
C LYS A 97 -2.11 5.36 -7.19
N GLU A 98 -1.90 5.16 -8.48
CA GLU A 98 -0.80 4.34 -8.97
C GLU A 98 0.53 5.05 -8.74
N ILE A 99 1.48 4.33 -8.15
CA ILE A 99 2.85 4.79 -7.95
C ILE A 99 3.59 4.57 -9.26
N SER A 100 4.13 5.66 -9.80
CA SER A 100 4.97 5.60 -10.98
C SER A 100 6.23 4.79 -10.72
N LEU A 101 6.54 3.92 -11.68
CA LEU A 101 7.69 3.04 -11.63
C LEU A 101 9.03 3.81 -11.68
N THR A 102 9.02 5.10 -12.01
CA THR A 102 10.19 5.99 -11.92
C THR A 102 10.60 6.30 -10.48
N THR A 103 9.73 5.99 -9.50
CA THR A 103 10.07 6.18 -8.09
C THR A 103 11.30 5.34 -7.73
N THR A 104 12.23 5.96 -7.03
CA THR A 104 13.51 5.34 -6.66
C THR A 104 13.52 4.86 -5.21
N VAL A 105 14.10 3.69 -4.99
CA VAL A 105 14.38 3.14 -3.67
C VAL A 105 15.87 3.35 -3.37
N LEU A 106 16.14 3.94 -2.19
CA LEU A 106 17.49 4.17 -1.69
C LEU A 106 17.93 2.97 -0.85
N ILE A 107 19.14 2.50 -1.10
CA ILE A 107 19.77 1.38 -0.39
C ILE A 107 21.04 1.91 0.27
N LEU A 108 21.07 1.87 1.60
CA LEU A 108 22.25 2.20 2.39
C LEU A 108 22.99 0.91 2.79
N VAL A 109 24.25 0.79 2.36
CA VAL A 109 25.08 -0.37 2.69
C VAL A 109 25.70 -0.19 4.08
N LYS A 110 25.23 -0.96 5.06
CA LYS A 110 25.75 -0.95 6.42
C LYS A 110 26.99 -1.86 6.59
N PRO A 111 27.84 -1.60 7.60
CA PRO A 111 28.95 -2.48 7.94
C PRO A 111 28.51 -3.93 8.17
N LYS A 112 29.41 -4.88 7.88
CA LYS A 112 29.17 -6.34 7.95
C LYS A 112 28.20 -6.89 6.91
N GLY A 113 28.04 -6.20 5.77
CA GLY A 113 27.22 -6.69 4.65
C GLY A 113 25.72 -6.69 4.92
N LYS A 114 25.27 -5.82 5.84
CA LYS A 114 23.85 -5.56 6.09
C LYS A 114 23.39 -4.44 5.15
N TYR A 115 22.12 -4.47 4.75
CA TYR A 115 21.51 -3.42 3.92
C TYR A 115 20.37 -2.79 4.70
N GLU A 116 20.28 -1.46 4.66
CA GLU A 116 19.09 -0.72 5.06
C GLU A 116 18.43 -0.20 3.79
N VAL A 117 17.17 -0.55 3.59
CA VAL A 117 16.40 -0.12 2.43
C VAL A 117 15.49 1.01 2.90
N THR A 118 15.45 2.09 2.16
CA THR A 118 14.59 3.24 2.44
C THR A 118 13.88 3.61 1.15
N VAL A 119 12.56 3.53 1.15
CA VAL A 119 11.76 3.92 0.00
C VAL A 119 11.74 5.45 -0.07
N GLY A 120 12.14 6.00 -1.22
CA GLY A 120 12.09 7.44 -1.47
C GLY A 120 10.65 7.96 -1.57
N PRO A 121 10.45 9.28 -1.74
CA PRO A 121 9.12 9.83 -1.92
C PRO A 121 8.45 9.24 -3.17
N PHE A 122 7.21 8.75 -3.03
CA PHE A 122 6.45 8.21 -4.14
C PHE A 122 6.11 9.31 -5.16
N ILE A 123 6.43 9.04 -6.42
CA ILE A 123 5.93 9.77 -7.58
C ILE A 123 4.70 9.01 -8.05
N TYR A 124 3.57 9.69 -8.19
CA TYR A 124 2.33 9.07 -8.68
C TYR A 124 2.23 9.25 -10.19
N GLU A 125 1.63 8.28 -10.87
CA GLU A 125 1.22 8.49 -12.27
C GLU A 125 0.11 9.55 -12.34
N GLU A 126 0.10 10.33 -13.43
CA GLU A 126 -0.91 11.38 -13.68
C GLU A 126 -2.27 10.78 -14.07
#